data_AF-A0A961IA59-F1
#
_entry.id   AF-A0A961IA59-F1
#
_cell.length_a   1.000
_cell.length_b   1.000
_cell.length_c   1.000
_cell.angle_alpha   90.00
_cell.angle_beta   90.00
_cell.angle_gamma   90.00
#
_symmetry.space_group_name_H-M   'P 1'
#
loop_
_entity.id
_entity.type
_entity.pdbx_description
1 polymer ?
#
loop_
_entity_poly.entity_id
_entity_poly.type
_entity_poly.pdbx_seq_one_letter_code
_entity_poly.pdbx_strand_id
1 'polypeptide(L)'
;MKFESDRTYRAIFLSDVHYLLDKKIKFHRHQDLFRLLDYFRKNNIRFKKVILAGDIIENWFFSATRKYRRKQKRFDKLFDRLDAIAARKGKRIYIVGNHDTTSFTMQLPDDIHNYLDKRGWSVREEYSNGDYVVVHGHQGQYNKISWAFHIAMVRFFHWLAVI
;
A
#
# COMPACT_ATOMS: atom_id res chain seq x y z
N MET A 1 -10.19 -4.30 -18.81
CA MET A 1 -8.93 -3.59 -19.17
C MET A 1 -7.81 -4.63 -19.26
N LYS A 2 -7.08 -4.71 -20.38
CA LYS A 2 -6.03 -5.70 -20.59
C LYS A 2 -4.67 -5.01 -20.44
N PHE A 3 -3.80 -5.51 -19.58
CA PHE A 3 -2.44 -5.01 -19.48
C PHE A 3 -1.61 -5.59 -20.62
N GLU A 4 -0.95 -4.73 -21.37
CA GLU A 4 0.05 -5.11 -22.38
C GLU A 4 1.34 -5.59 -21.71
N SER A 5 1.90 -6.69 -22.22
CA SER A 5 3.20 -7.22 -21.82
C SER A 5 4.33 -6.24 -22.13
N ASP A 6 5.43 -6.34 -21.38
CA ASP A 6 6.66 -5.54 -21.54
C ASP A 6 6.46 -4.02 -21.42
N ARG A 7 5.36 -3.60 -20.77
CA ARG A 7 5.00 -2.20 -20.60
C ARG A 7 5.20 -1.71 -19.18
N THR A 8 5.70 -0.48 -19.05
CA THR A 8 5.77 0.23 -17.76
C THR A 8 4.65 1.26 -17.64
N TYR A 9 3.77 1.07 -16.67
CA TYR A 9 2.64 1.96 -16.37
C TYR A 9 3.01 3.03 -15.33
N ARG A 10 2.20 4.10 -15.27
CA ARG A 10 2.45 5.25 -14.40
C ARG A 10 2.39 4.88 -12.91
N ALA A 11 1.35 4.18 -12.48
CA ALA A 11 1.17 3.80 -11.09
C ALA A 11 0.22 2.60 -10.97
N ILE A 12 0.36 1.85 -9.87
CA ILE A 12 -0.66 0.93 -9.35
C ILE A 12 -0.96 1.32 -7.91
N PHE A 13 -2.23 1.27 -7.54
CA PHE A 13 -2.74 1.51 -6.19
C PHE A 13 -3.40 0.23 -5.71
N LEU A 14 -3.01 -0.23 -4.52
CA LEU A 14 -3.61 -1.39 -3.85
C LEU A 14 -3.96 -0.98 -2.42
N SER A 15 -5.11 -1.41 -1.90
CA SER A 15 -5.61 -1.07 -0.57
C SER A 15 -6.34 -2.27 0.01
N ASP A 16 -6.54 -2.29 1.33
CA ASP A 16 -7.44 -3.22 2.03
C ASP A 16 -7.14 -4.69 1.68
N VAL A 17 -5.85 -5.02 1.59
CA VAL A 17 -5.41 -6.40 1.31
C VAL A 17 -5.64 -7.28 2.52
N HIS A 18 -5.53 -6.73 3.74
CA HIS A 18 -5.62 -7.42 5.02
C HIS A 18 -4.81 -8.73 5.03
N TYR A 19 -3.54 -8.65 4.65
CA TYR A 19 -2.70 -9.82 4.49
C TYR A 19 -2.49 -10.52 5.83
N LEU A 20 -3.10 -11.69 5.96
CA LEU A 20 -3.06 -12.48 7.17
C LEU A 20 -1.75 -13.27 7.31
N LEU A 21 -1.10 -13.10 8.45
CA LEU A 21 0.08 -13.86 8.82
C LEU A 21 -0.24 -15.23 9.40
N ASP A 22 -1.52 -15.58 9.58
CA ASP A 22 -1.98 -16.88 10.10
C ASP A 22 -2.87 -17.65 9.12
N LYS A 23 -2.81 -18.99 9.17
CA LYS A 23 -3.66 -19.90 8.38
C LYS A 23 -5.07 -20.05 8.97
N LYS A 24 -5.29 -19.66 10.22
CA LYS A 24 -6.51 -20.00 10.97
C LYS A 24 -7.76 -19.19 10.60
N ILE A 25 -7.67 -18.13 9.82
CA ILE A 25 -8.84 -17.36 9.39
C ILE A 25 -9.15 -17.73 7.94
N LYS A 26 -10.26 -18.45 7.76
CA LYS A 26 -10.77 -19.02 6.52
C LYS A 26 -11.06 -17.93 5.46
N PHE A 27 -10.86 -18.27 4.18
CA PHE A 27 -11.38 -17.61 2.98
C PHE A 27 -10.86 -16.21 2.56
N HIS A 28 -9.59 -15.86 2.82
CA HIS A 28 -9.02 -14.66 2.17
C HIS A 28 -8.47 -14.97 0.77
N ARG A 29 -8.96 -14.23 -0.24
CA ARG A 29 -8.59 -14.35 -1.66
C ARG A 29 -7.19 -13.79 -1.99
N HIS A 30 -6.21 -13.90 -1.09
CA HIS A 30 -4.83 -13.47 -1.37
C HIS A 30 -4.21 -14.22 -2.56
N GLN A 31 -4.74 -15.40 -2.90
CA GLN A 31 -4.33 -16.14 -4.08
C GLN A 31 -4.61 -15.38 -5.37
N ASP A 32 -5.70 -14.63 -5.47
CA ASP A 32 -6.03 -13.86 -6.66
C ASP A 32 -5.10 -12.66 -6.81
N LEU A 33 -4.78 -11.98 -5.70
CA LEU A 33 -3.72 -10.97 -5.68
C LEU A 33 -2.37 -11.57 -6.13
N PHE A 34 -1.99 -12.73 -5.60
CA PHE A 34 -0.74 -13.38 -6.01
C PHE A 34 -0.75 -13.78 -7.47
N ARG A 35 -1.86 -14.32 -8.00
CA ARG A 35 -2.00 -14.61 -9.43
C ARG A 35 -1.86 -13.36 -10.28
N LEU A 36 -2.45 -12.25 -9.85
CA LEU A 36 -2.34 -10.95 -10.54
C LEU A 36 -0.89 -10.44 -10.55
N LEU A 37 -0.23 -10.41 -9.39
CA LEU A 37 1.16 -9.95 -9.30
C LEU A 37 2.13 -10.88 -10.04
N ASP A 38 1.91 -12.19 -9.97
CA ASP A 38 2.70 -13.18 -10.72
C ASP A 38 2.46 -13.06 -12.23
N TYR A 39 1.23 -12.74 -12.66
CA TYR A 39 0.92 -12.40 -14.06
C TYR A 39 1.65 -11.15 -14.52
N PHE A 40 1.65 -10.07 -13.73
CA PHE A 40 2.40 -8.86 -14.06
C PHE A 40 3.89 -9.14 -14.18
N ARG A 41 4.46 -9.85 -13.20
CA ARG A 41 5.87 -10.25 -13.22
C ARG A 41 6.22 -11.08 -14.45
N LYS A 42 5.42 -12.11 -14.77
CA LYS A 42 5.66 -13.03 -15.89
C LYS A 42 5.62 -12.31 -17.24
N ASN A 43 4.74 -11.32 -17.38
CA ASN A 43 4.59 -10.55 -18.62
C ASN A 43 5.41 -9.25 -18.61
N ASN A 44 6.34 -9.09 -17.67
CA ASN A 44 7.19 -7.89 -17.52
C ASN A 44 6.40 -6.56 -17.47
N ILE A 45 5.22 -6.60 -16.89
CA ILE A 45 4.41 -5.42 -16.61
C ILE A 45 4.95 -4.78 -15.33
N ARG A 46 5.39 -3.52 -15.44
CA ARG A 46 6.00 -2.77 -14.32
C ARG A 46 5.26 -1.47 -14.05
N PHE A 47 5.47 -0.90 -12.87
CA PHE A 47 4.90 0.38 -12.48
C PHE A 47 5.97 1.35 -12.00
N LYS A 48 5.92 2.60 -12.46
CA LYS A 48 6.81 3.67 -11.95
C LYS A 48 6.51 4.01 -10.49
N LYS A 49 5.29 3.76 -10.03
CA LYS A 49 4.86 3.92 -8.63
C LYS A 49 4.04 2.70 -8.21
N VAL A 50 4.44 2.04 -7.13
CA VAL A 50 3.60 1.06 -6.44
C VAL A 50 3.18 1.69 -5.13
N ILE A 51 1.88 1.98 -5.01
CA ILE A 51 1.31 2.69 -3.87
C ILE A 51 0.37 1.73 -3.14
N LEU A 52 0.67 1.51 -1.87
CA LEU A 52 -0.16 0.74 -0.96
C LEU A 52 -0.93 1.73 -0.09
N ALA A 53 -2.26 1.78 -0.22
CA ALA A 53 -3.13 2.81 0.36
C ALA A 53 -3.78 2.37 1.69
N GLY A 54 -2.99 1.75 2.56
CA GLY A 54 -3.42 1.26 3.86
C GLY A 54 -4.02 -0.14 3.86
N ASP A 55 -4.14 -0.68 5.07
CA ASP A 55 -4.73 -1.97 5.41
C ASP A 55 -4.15 -3.12 4.57
N ILE A 56 -2.83 -3.11 4.42
CA ILE A 56 -2.11 -4.15 3.67
C ILE A 56 -1.86 -5.37 4.54
N ILE A 57 -1.57 -5.17 5.82
CA ILE A 57 -1.23 -6.23 6.77
C ILE A 57 -2.28 -6.21 7.88
N GLU A 58 -2.79 -7.38 8.24
CA GLU A 58 -3.70 -7.48 9.38
C GLU A 58 -2.92 -7.58 10.70
N ASN A 59 -2.82 -6.46 11.41
CA ASN A 59 -2.10 -6.33 12.69
C ASN A 59 -3.04 -6.10 13.88
N TRP A 60 -4.16 -5.41 13.67
CA TRP A 60 -5.11 -4.96 14.72
C TRP A 60 -5.50 -6.05 15.71
N PHE A 61 -5.79 -7.27 15.25
CA PHE A 61 -6.26 -8.36 16.12
C PHE A 61 -5.18 -9.25 16.72
N PHE A 62 -3.94 -9.21 16.21
CA PHE A 62 -2.93 -10.19 16.60
C PHE A 62 -1.49 -9.70 16.50
N SER A 63 -1.08 -8.67 17.24
CA SER A 63 0.32 -8.20 17.39
C SER A 63 1.29 -8.77 16.34
N ALA A 64 1.23 -8.21 15.13
CA ALA A 64 2.00 -8.62 13.98
C ALA A 64 3.50 -8.53 14.26
N THR A 65 3.96 -7.72 15.22
CA THR A 65 5.36 -7.64 15.65
C THR A 65 5.91 -8.99 16.13
N ARG A 66 5.21 -9.66 17.05
CA ARG A 66 5.63 -10.99 17.54
C ARG A 66 5.54 -12.07 16.46
N LYS A 67 4.64 -11.88 15.48
CA LYS A 67 4.41 -12.82 14.37
C LYS A 67 5.37 -12.59 13.20
N TYR A 68 5.73 -11.35 12.89
CA TYR A 68 6.72 -10.97 11.87
C TYR A 68 8.05 -11.65 12.17
N ARG A 69 8.56 -11.52 13.40
CA ARG A 69 9.80 -12.18 13.85
C ARG A 69 9.79 -13.70 13.62
N ARG A 70 8.62 -14.35 13.67
CA ARG A 70 8.48 -15.81 13.49
C ARG A 70 8.11 -16.22 12.05
N LYS A 71 7.56 -15.32 11.24
CA LYS A 71 6.93 -15.63 9.95
C LYS A 71 7.34 -14.67 8.84
N GLN A 72 8.54 -14.08 8.93
CA GLN A 72 9.10 -13.16 7.92
C GLN A 72 8.96 -13.68 6.49
N LYS A 73 9.16 -14.99 6.26
CA LYS A 73 8.96 -15.64 4.94
C LYS A 73 7.58 -15.38 4.30
N ARG A 74 6.54 -15.13 5.09
CA ARG A 74 5.20 -14.78 4.58
C ARG A 74 5.11 -13.33 4.13
N PHE A 75 5.74 -12.42 4.88
CA PHE A 75 5.92 -11.04 4.42
C PHE A 75 6.69 -11.01 3.12
N ASP A 76 7.81 -11.73 3.06
CA ASP A 76 8.65 -11.81 1.86
C ASP A 76 7.82 -12.29 0.67
N LYS A 77 6.96 -13.30 0.86
CA LYS A 77 6.09 -13.79 -0.23
C LYS A 77 5.23 -12.70 -0.89
N LEU A 78 4.68 -11.77 -0.11
CA LEU A 78 3.89 -10.64 -0.61
C LEU A 78 4.82 -9.54 -1.15
N PHE A 79 5.78 -9.09 -0.36
CA PHE A 79 6.62 -7.95 -0.72
C PHE A 79 7.58 -8.25 -1.86
N ASP A 80 8.08 -9.47 -2.01
CA ASP A 80 8.88 -9.88 -3.18
C ASP A 80 8.08 -9.76 -4.48
N ARG A 81 6.76 -10.04 -4.43
CA ARG A 81 5.87 -9.88 -5.59
C ARG A 81 5.58 -8.41 -5.90
N LEU A 82 5.36 -7.61 -4.86
CA LEU A 82 5.15 -6.16 -5.00
C LEU A 82 6.42 -5.45 -5.50
N ASP A 83 7.58 -5.83 -4.95
CA ASP A 83 8.90 -5.35 -5.36
C ASP A 83 9.19 -5.75 -6.80
N ALA A 84 8.85 -6.98 -7.20
CA ALA A 84 9.04 -7.41 -8.57
C ALA A 84 8.28 -6.52 -9.56
N ILE A 85 7.06 -6.09 -9.29
CA ILE A 85 6.29 -5.27 -10.25
C ILE A 85 6.71 -3.78 -10.26
N ALA A 86 7.63 -3.36 -9.39
CA ALA A 86 8.17 -2.01 -9.43
C ALA A 86 9.21 -1.86 -10.56
N ALA A 87 9.21 -0.72 -11.24
CA ALA A 87 10.28 -0.38 -12.18
C ALA A 87 11.63 -0.18 -11.46
N ARG A 88 12.76 -0.33 -12.15
CA ARG A 88 14.14 -0.25 -11.57
C ARG A 88 14.43 1.03 -10.76
N LYS A 89 13.75 2.14 -11.06
CA LYS A 89 13.82 3.41 -10.32
C LYS A 89 12.43 3.88 -9.87
N GLY A 90 11.50 2.94 -9.75
CA GLY A 90 10.13 3.21 -9.36
C GLY A 90 10.03 3.53 -7.87
N LYS A 91 9.05 4.37 -7.51
CA LYS A 91 8.75 4.68 -6.11
C LYS A 91 7.85 3.58 -5.53
N ARG A 92 8.15 3.19 -4.30
CA ARG A 92 7.34 2.26 -3.51
C ARG A 92 6.89 3.00 -2.27
N ILE A 93 5.59 3.20 -2.13
CA ILE A 93 5.00 4.05 -1.11
C ILE A 93 4.01 3.21 -0.32
N TYR A 94 4.16 3.22 0.99
CA TYR A 94 3.28 2.55 1.93
C TYR A 94 2.55 3.61 2.75
N ILE A 95 1.24 3.76 2.54
CA ILE A 95 0.37 4.57 3.37
C ILE A 95 -0.14 3.69 4.50
N VAL A 96 0.01 4.13 5.75
CA VAL A 96 -0.41 3.32 6.91
C VAL A 96 -1.92 3.37 7.07
N GLY A 97 -2.56 2.19 7.08
CA GLY A 97 -3.97 2.03 7.43
C GLY A 97 -4.17 1.67 8.90
N ASN A 98 -5.40 1.76 9.38
CA ASN A 98 -5.70 1.51 10.79
C ASN A 98 -5.59 0.03 11.17
N HIS A 99 -5.70 -0.90 10.21
CA HIS A 99 -5.46 -2.31 10.47
C HIS A 99 -3.98 -2.70 10.48
N ASP A 100 -3.12 -1.86 9.91
CA ASP A 100 -1.69 -2.13 9.81
C ASP A 100 -0.94 -1.93 11.14
N THR A 101 -1.55 -1.21 12.08
CA THR A 101 -0.97 -0.90 13.38
C THR A 101 -1.98 -1.06 14.50
N THR A 102 -1.48 -1.27 15.71
CA THR A 102 -2.26 -1.16 16.95
C THR A 102 -2.02 0.18 17.65
N SER A 103 -1.20 1.06 17.07
CA SER A 103 -0.87 2.37 17.64
C SER A 103 -1.93 3.41 17.27
N PHE A 104 -2.36 4.19 18.27
CA PHE A 104 -3.22 5.37 18.06
C PHE A 104 -2.54 6.47 17.23
N THR A 105 -1.22 6.47 17.13
CA THR A 105 -0.44 7.44 16.34
C THR A 105 -0.24 7.03 14.88
N MET A 106 -0.93 5.98 14.40
CA MET A 106 -0.82 5.49 13.02
C MET A 106 0.61 5.09 12.59
N GLN A 107 1.50 4.83 13.55
CA GLN A 107 2.85 4.37 13.29
C GLN A 107 2.87 2.84 13.17
N LEU A 108 3.50 2.32 12.11
CA LEU A 108 3.79 0.89 12.02
C LEU A 108 4.72 0.45 13.16
N PRO A 109 4.62 -0.79 13.65
CA PRO A 109 5.63 -1.34 14.55
C PRO A 109 7.04 -1.26 13.95
N ASP A 110 8.04 -0.92 14.77
CA ASP A 110 9.44 -0.72 14.33
C ASP A 110 9.99 -1.86 13.47
N ASP A 111 9.69 -3.11 13.82
CA ASP A 111 10.16 -4.27 13.05
C ASP A 111 9.61 -4.27 11.61
N ILE A 112 8.36 -3.85 11.41
CA ILE A 112 7.72 -3.76 10.09
C ILE A 112 8.21 -2.52 9.37
N HIS A 113 8.32 -1.39 10.06
CA HIS A 113 8.86 -0.16 9.49
C HIS A 113 10.29 -0.38 8.96
N ASN A 114 11.18 -0.95 9.78
CA ASN A 114 12.55 -1.29 9.42
C ASN A 114 12.63 -2.31 8.28
N TYR A 115 11.69 -3.26 8.22
CA TYR A 115 11.59 -4.21 7.11
C TYR A 115 11.28 -3.51 5.78
N LEU A 116 10.29 -2.61 5.79
CA LEU A 116 9.88 -1.82 4.63
C LEU A 116 10.99 -0.86 4.19
N ASP A 117 11.61 -0.17 5.14
CA ASP A 117 12.70 0.78 4.89
C ASP A 117 13.92 0.12 4.25
N LYS A 118 14.37 -1.04 4.78
CA LYS A 118 15.45 -1.85 4.17
C LYS A 118 15.16 -2.28 2.73
N ARG A 119 13.87 -2.44 2.39
CA ARG A 119 13.44 -2.77 1.02
C ARG A 119 13.30 -1.53 0.15
N GLY A 120 13.40 -0.32 0.69
CA GLY A 120 13.26 0.96 -0.03
C GLY A 120 11.80 1.40 -0.21
N TRP A 121 10.91 0.99 0.70
CA TRP A 121 9.54 1.52 0.78
C TRP A 121 9.51 2.80 1.62
N SER A 122 8.88 3.85 1.11
CA SER A 122 8.61 5.07 1.89
C SER A 122 7.29 4.90 2.62
N VAL A 123 7.36 4.69 3.94
CA VAL A 123 6.19 4.66 4.83
C VAL A 123 5.75 6.08 5.14
N ARG A 124 4.45 6.36 4.96
CA ARG A 124 3.85 7.69 5.15
C ARG A 124 2.42 7.58 5.67
N GLU A 125 1.90 8.67 6.23
CA GLU A 125 0.46 8.79 6.53
C GLU A 125 -0.32 9.31 5.32
N GLU A 126 0.34 10.02 4.40
CA GLU A 126 -0.26 10.58 3.19
C GLU A 126 0.78 10.62 2.06
N TYR A 127 0.29 10.53 0.83
CA TYR A 127 1.06 10.89 -0.35
C TYR A 127 0.28 11.80 -1.29
N SER A 128 0.75 13.03 -1.42
CA SER A 128 0.21 14.01 -2.37
C SER A 128 1.21 14.32 -3.48
N ASN A 129 0.68 14.56 -4.67
CA ASN A 129 1.37 15.25 -5.76
C ASN A 129 0.37 16.12 -6.52
N GLY A 130 0.84 16.87 -7.52
CA GLY A 130 -0.01 17.77 -8.31
C GLY A 130 -1.16 17.10 -9.09
N ASP A 131 -1.21 15.76 -9.18
CA ASP A 131 -2.27 15.03 -9.88
C ASP A 131 -3.26 14.35 -8.92
N TYR A 132 -2.82 13.87 -7.76
CA TYR A 132 -3.67 13.12 -6.83
C TYR A 132 -3.11 13.12 -5.41
N VAL A 133 -4.05 12.95 -4.47
CA VAL A 133 -3.80 12.73 -3.03
C VAL A 133 -4.20 11.29 -2.68
N VAL A 134 -3.34 10.60 -1.93
CA VAL A 134 -3.58 9.25 -1.40
C VAL A 134 -3.49 9.30 0.11
N VAL A 135 -4.60 8.93 0.74
CA VAL A 135 -4.75 8.73 2.19
C VAL A 135 -5.57 7.46 2.40
N HIS A 136 -5.40 6.78 3.52
CA HIS A 136 -6.26 5.66 3.88
C HIS A 136 -7.60 6.20 4.43
N GLY A 137 -8.73 5.66 3.96
CA GLY A 137 -10.06 6.25 4.15
C GLY A 137 -10.46 6.50 5.61
N HIS A 138 -9.99 5.66 6.54
CA HIS A 138 -10.15 5.86 7.98
C HIS A 138 -9.60 7.24 8.43
N GLN A 139 -8.43 7.68 7.94
CA GLN A 139 -7.85 8.97 8.30
C GLN A 139 -8.77 10.15 7.92
N GLY A 140 -9.56 10.01 6.85
CA GLY A 140 -10.60 10.98 6.47
C GLY A 140 -11.82 11.00 7.40
N GLN A 141 -12.08 9.92 8.13
CA GLN A 141 -13.16 9.83 9.13
C GLN A 141 -12.77 10.46 10.47
N TYR A 142 -11.51 10.33 10.91
CA TYR A 142 -11.04 10.89 12.20
C TYR A 142 -10.83 12.40 12.15
N ASN A 143 -10.58 12.97 10.97
CA ASN A 143 -10.42 14.40 10.80
C ASN A 143 -11.29 14.91 9.62
N LYS A 144 -12.61 14.87 9.79
CA LYS A 144 -13.59 15.38 8.80
C LYS A 144 -13.24 16.79 8.30
N ILE A 145 -12.65 17.64 9.15
CA ILE A 145 -12.21 19.01 8.81
C ILE A 145 -11.01 18.98 7.87
N SER A 146 -9.97 18.18 8.15
CA SER A 146 -8.83 18.05 7.23
C SER A 146 -9.28 17.45 5.90
N TRP A 147 -10.20 16.49 5.93
CA TRP A 147 -10.71 15.88 4.70
C TRP A 147 -11.52 16.86 3.84
N ALA A 148 -12.35 17.70 4.47
CA ALA A 148 -13.04 18.79 3.79
C ALA A 148 -12.04 19.79 3.17
N PHE A 149 -10.96 20.12 3.90
CA PHE A 149 -9.90 20.99 3.38
C PHE A 149 -9.14 20.35 2.21
N HIS A 150 -8.81 19.06 2.28
CA HIS A 150 -8.13 18.33 1.20
C HIS A 150 -9.01 18.28 -0.06
N ILE A 151 -10.32 18.03 0.07
CA ILE A 151 -11.26 18.11 -1.06
C ILE A 151 -11.30 19.53 -1.64
N ALA A 152 -11.42 20.54 -0.78
CA ALA A 152 -11.48 21.93 -1.22
C ALA A 152 -10.20 22.33 -1.99
N MET A 153 -9.04 21.93 -1.47
CA MET A 153 -7.74 22.17 -2.08
C MET A 153 -7.61 21.46 -3.45
N VAL A 154 -7.97 20.18 -3.54
CA VAL A 154 -7.96 19.43 -4.81
C VAL A 154 -8.90 20.08 -5.83
N ARG A 155 -10.11 20.49 -5.42
CA ARG A 155 -11.07 21.18 -6.30
C ARG A 155 -10.54 22.54 -6.76
N PHE A 156 -9.88 23.29 -5.89
CA PHE A 156 -9.27 24.56 -6.21
C PHE A 156 -8.13 24.42 -7.24
N PHE A 157 -7.22 23.45 -7.03
CA PHE A 157 -6.15 23.19 -7.99
C PHE A 157 -6.69 22.70 -9.34
N HIS A 158 -7.74 21.88 -9.35
CA HIS A 158 -8.40 21.50 -10.60
C HIS A 158 -9.01 22.71 -11.32
N TRP A 159 -9.67 23.62 -10.61
CA TRP A 159 -10.23 24.83 -11.19
C TRP A 159 -9.14 25.73 -11.80
N LEU A 160 -8.02 25.93 -11.10
CA LEU A 160 -6.86 26.67 -11.63
C LEU A 160 -6.23 26.01 -12.86
N ALA A 161 -6.24 24.69 -12.95
CA ALA A 161 -5.67 23.97 -14.10
C ALA A 161 -6.58 23.99 -15.35
N VAL A 162 -7.86 24.39 -15.20
CA VAL A 162 -8.87 24.41 -16.27
C VAL A 162 -9.18 25.85 -16.72
N ILE A 163 -8.59 26.86 -16.07
CA ILE A 163 -8.55 28.27 -16.52
C ILE A 163 -7.25 28.49 -17.32
#